data_AF-A0A954T641-F1
#
_entry.id   AF-A0A954T641-F1
#
_cell.length_a   1.000
_cell.length_b   1.000
_cell.length_c   1.000
_cell.angle_alpha   90.00
_cell.angle_beta   90.00
_cell.angle_gamma   90.00
#
_symmetry.space_group_name_H-M   'P 1'
#
loop_
_entity.id
_entity.type
_entity.pdbx_description
1 polymer ?
#
loop_
_entity_poly.entity_id
_entity_poly.type
_entity_poly.pdbx_seq_one_letter_code
_entity_poly.pdbx_strand_id
1 'polypeptide(L)'
;MNRNTLPKLFCPVLRVIREIARPNSFSRSVLAAAVLTSGCVTRDDPLDYPHDEPVQFYRDHAEQIDYPDVYTETPEEIALSDEPHTVLSRERSEPWDMALGEAVSIALHNNRVIRSAGQFLNPGNVLLNNGTVVDSAYDPAIQETGVLFGGRGVEAALASFDTNFTTSMTWGRNEQIQNNLFFGGGLNPGATLVNETAAFQANLSKQFGYGAQLQVGHQVNYLWSNSPGQLFPSTYTGNINAQYRQPLLAGAGTEYTRIAGPIGQSFGGISGVTQGVVIARINNDITIAEFQAAVRNLVKDVEDTYWDLYLTYRLFDTAITARSAALATWRFAKIRVDLGGDIDVAAESQARDQYWAAQAAVNNSRNGIFAAETRLRRLLGLPINEGKVIRPLDEPVTVEYLPDWHLSLSEALTQRVELRKQKWNIKSLELQLIAARSLTRPRLDFVGGYSVNGFGDDLLRYSDRDSAGTAQGLNSFYETITQGNQTGWGLGLELSMPIGFRQAHAQV
;
A
#
# COMPACT_ATOMS: atom_id res chain seq x y z
N MET A 1 -20.69 -41.62 -8.23
CA MET A 1 -21.34 -42.44 -7.20
C MET A 1 -21.91 -41.47 -6.16
N ASN A 2 -23.20 -41.60 -5.90
CA ASN A 2 -24.08 -40.92 -4.94
C ASN A 2 -24.42 -39.41 -5.04
N ARG A 3 -25.74 -39.23 -5.23
CA ARG A 3 -26.62 -38.06 -5.23
C ARG A 3 -26.83 -37.48 -3.82
N ASN A 4 -27.17 -36.20 -3.73
CA ASN A 4 -28.39 -35.63 -3.08
C ASN A 4 -28.33 -34.09 -3.14
N THR A 5 -29.02 -33.42 -4.07
CA THR A 5 -30.43 -32.93 -4.03
C THR A 5 -30.66 -31.68 -3.18
N LEU A 6 -30.61 -30.52 -3.85
CA LEU A 6 -31.26 -29.25 -3.49
C LEU A 6 -32.77 -29.31 -3.81
N PRO A 7 -33.69 -28.79 -2.99
CA PRO A 7 -35.06 -28.56 -3.41
C PRO A 7 -35.28 -27.12 -3.88
N LYS A 8 -35.73 -27.00 -5.13
CA LYS A 8 -36.50 -25.87 -5.67
C LYS A 8 -37.95 -26.01 -5.16
N LEU A 9 -38.57 -24.92 -4.70
CA LEU A 9 -40.01 -24.83 -4.52
C LEU A 9 -40.55 -23.63 -5.30
N PHE A 10 -41.47 -23.91 -6.21
CA PHE A 10 -42.20 -22.96 -7.04
C PHE A 10 -43.71 -23.23 -6.87
N CYS A 11 -44.51 -22.15 -6.93
CA CYS A 11 -45.96 -22.05 -7.19
C CYS A 11 -46.97 -22.35 -6.06
N PRO A 12 -48.24 -21.86 -6.15
CA PRO A 12 -48.76 -20.62 -6.78
C PRO A 12 -49.97 -20.00 -6.02
N VAL A 13 -50.04 -18.66 -5.82
CA VAL A 13 -51.36 -17.98 -5.65
C VAL A 13 -51.30 -16.58 -6.25
N LEU A 14 -51.50 -16.50 -7.57
CA LEU A 14 -51.66 -15.23 -8.30
C LEU A 14 -52.87 -15.40 -9.22
N ARG A 15 -54.05 -15.38 -8.61
CA ARG A 15 -55.35 -15.23 -9.28
C ARG A 15 -56.31 -14.66 -8.25
N VAL A 16 -57.17 -13.74 -8.68
CA VAL A 16 -58.17 -12.99 -7.88
C VAL A 16 -57.65 -11.68 -7.29
N ILE A 17 -57.29 -10.71 -8.13
CA ILE A 17 -57.69 -9.29 -7.92
C ILE A 17 -57.92 -8.66 -9.30
N ARG A 18 -59.13 -8.85 -9.83
CA ARG A 18 -59.68 -8.04 -10.91
C ARG A 18 -61.18 -8.00 -10.69
N GLU A 19 -61.66 -6.99 -9.96
CA GLU A 19 -62.97 -6.34 -10.13
C GLU A 19 -63.38 -5.47 -8.93
N ILE A 20 -63.95 -4.31 -9.26
CA ILE A 20 -64.89 -3.46 -8.48
C ILE A 20 -64.23 -2.59 -7.37
N ALA A 21 -63.96 -1.29 -7.56
CA ALA A 21 -64.83 -0.13 -7.87
C ALA A 21 -65.73 0.35 -6.72
N ARG A 22 -65.31 1.50 -6.16
CA ARG A 22 -66.03 2.57 -5.42
C ARG A 22 -66.64 2.29 -4.01
N PRO A 23 -66.51 3.25 -3.06
CA PRO A 23 -66.67 3.00 -1.63
C PRO A 23 -68.02 3.47 -1.08
N ASN A 24 -68.62 2.70 -0.16
CA ASN A 24 -69.69 3.17 0.72
C ASN A 24 -69.24 3.17 2.18
N SER A 25 -69.63 4.22 2.91
CA SER A 25 -69.17 4.62 4.25
C SER A 25 -69.42 3.63 5.38
N PHE A 26 -70.09 2.50 5.11
CA PHE A 26 -70.43 1.47 6.08
C PHE A 26 -69.38 0.36 6.21
N SER A 27 -68.44 0.21 5.26
CA SER A 27 -67.37 -0.80 5.35
C SER A 27 -66.15 -0.35 6.17
N ARG A 28 -66.04 0.96 6.46
CA ARG A 28 -64.92 1.52 7.23
C ARG A 28 -65.05 1.27 8.74
N SER A 29 -66.26 1.18 9.27
CA SER A 29 -66.52 0.93 10.70
C SER A 29 -66.31 -0.53 11.10
N VAL A 30 -66.57 -1.49 10.21
CA VAL A 30 -66.34 -2.93 10.48
C VAL A 30 -64.85 -3.30 10.37
N LEU A 31 -64.09 -2.63 9.51
CA LEU A 31 -62.64 -2.82 9.39
C LEU A 31 -61.86 -2.19 10.55
N ALA A 32 -62.32 -1.06 11.10
CA ALA A 32 -61.70 -0.43 12.27
C ALA A 32 -61.91 -1.24 13.58
N ALA A 33 -63.04 -1.95 13.72
CA ALA A 33 -63.30 -2.79 14.89
C ALA A 33 -62.49 -4.11 14.89
N ALA A 34 -62.10 -4.62 13.72
CA ALA A 34 -61.27 -5.83 13.60
C ALA A 34 -59.77 -5.57 13.84
N VAL A 35 -59.30 -4.34 13.60
CA VAL A 35 -57.90 -3.94 13.83
C VAL A 35 -57.63 -3.59 15.31
N LEU A 36 -58.65 -3.25 16.09
CA LEU A 36 -58.51 -2.91 17.51
C LEU A 36 -58.58 -4.13 18.46
N THR A 37 -59.09 -5.28 18.01
CA THR A 37 -59.18 -6.52 18.82
C THR A 37 -58.08 -7.52 18.52
N SER A 38 -57.25 -7.29 17.50
CA SER A 38 -56.01 -8.01 17.25
C SER A 38 -54.81 -7.28 17.88
N GLY A 39 -54.95 -6.98 19.18
CA GLY A 39 -53.84 -6.56 20.03
C GLY A 39 -52.88 -7.72 20.27
N CYS A 40 -51.59 -7.39 20.33
CA CYS A 40 -50.46 -8.30 20.51
C CYS A 40 -50.69 -9.30 21.65
N VAL A 41 -50.99 -10.55 21.31
CA VAL A 41 -50.62 -11.69 22.14
C VAL A 41 -49.16 -11.95 21.84
N THR A 42 -48.28 -11.51 22.74
CA THR A 42 -46.90 -12.00 22.82
C THR A 42 -46.98 -13.48 23.09
N ARG A 43 -46.98 -14.26 22.01
CA ARG A 43 -46.77 -15.69 22.05
C ARG A 43 -45.26 -15.84 22.30
N ASP A 44 -44.90 -16.17 23.53
CA ASP A 44 -43.57 -16.67 23.90
C ASP A 44 -43.37 -18.04 23.25
N ASP A 45 -43.47 -18.12 21.92
CA ASP A 45 -42.84 -19.20 21.20
C ASP A 45 -41.36 -18.82 21.19
N PRO A 46 -40.49 -19.52 21.95
CA PRO A 46 -39.05 -19.26 21.84
C PRO A 46 -38.70 -19.38 20.36
N LEU A 47 -37.94 -18.42 19.85
CA LEU A 47 -37.31 -18.53 18.54
C LEU A 47 -36.52 -19.83 18.52
N ASP A 48 -37.13 -20.88 17.99
CA ASP A 48 -36.55 -22.20 17.85
C ASP A 48 -35.54 -22.07 16.72
N TYR A 49 -34.30 -21.75 17.07
CA TYR A 49 -33.19 -21.82 16.13
C TYR A 49 -33.14 -23.27 15.65
N PRO A 50 -33.30 -23.53 14.34
CA PRO A 50 -33.23 -24.89 13.84
C PRO A 50 -31.80 -25.38 14.04
N HIS A 51 -31.61 -26.15 15.12
CA HIS A 51 -30.39 -26.69 15.72
C HIS A 51 -29.98 -26.02 17.04
N ASP A 52 -30.36 -26.67 18.15
CA ASP A 52 -29.64 -26.70 19.43
C ASP A 52 -28.26 -27.37 19.23
N GLU A 53 -27.47 -26.84 18.30
CA GLU A 53 -26.05 -27.18 18.27
C GLU A 53 -25.41 -26.55 19.51
N PRO A 54 -24.66 -27.32 20.31
CA PRO A 54 -24.07 -26.81 21.54
C PRO A 54 -23.28 -25.55 21.21
N VAL A 55 -23.20 -24.58 22.13
CA VAL A 55 -22.41 -23.34 21.98
C VAL A 55 -20.98 -23.60 21.45
N GLN A 56 -20.47 -24.82 21.70
CA GLN A 56 -19.24 -25.35 21.11
C GLN A 56 -19.22 -25.31 19.58
N PHE A 57 -20.28 -25.68 18.85
CA PHE A 57 -20.31 -25.61 17.39
C PHE A 57 -20.09 -24.19 16.86
N TYR A 58 -20.77 -23.20 17.45
CA TYR A 58 -20.60 -21.80 17.05
C TYR A 58 -19.22 -21.26 17.43
N ARG A 59 -18.64 -21.72 18.56
CA ARG A 59 -17.26 -21.42 18.93
C ARG A 59 -16.27 -22.06 17.96
N ASP A 60 -16.42 -23.34 17.66
CA ASP A 60 -15.56 -24.09 16.75
C ASP A 60 -15.61 -23.51 15.33
N HIS A 61 -16.78 -23.04 14.88
CA HIS A 61 -16.93 -22.41 13.58
C HIS A 61 -16.38 -20.97 13.56
N ALA A 62 -16.52 -20.21 14.64
CA ALA A 62 -15.93 -18.87 14.77
C ALA A 62 -14.41 -18.90 15.02
N GLU A 63 -13.91 -19.94 15.67
CA GLU A 63 -12.48 -20.22 15.92
C GLU A 63 -11.85 -21.07 14.81
N GLN A 64 -12.63 -21.45 13.79
CA GLN A 64 -12.12 -22.19 12.65
C GLN A 64 -11.09 -21.31 11.93
N ILE A 65 -9.87 -21.82 11.83
CA ILE A 65 -8.81 -21.17 11.08
C ILE A 65 -9.22 -21.23 9.60
N ASP A 66 -9.63 -20.09 9.07
CA ASP A 66 -9.84 -19.92 7.63
C ASP A 66 -8.48 -19.77 6.97
N TYR A 67 -8.12 -20.76 6.14
CA TYR A 67 -6.89 -20.72 5.38
C TYR A 67 -7.17 -19.92 4.10
N PRO A 68 -6.50 -18.79 3.88
CA PRO A 68 -6.78 -17.97 2.71
C PRO A 68 -6.49 -18.77 1.44
N ASP A 69 -7.52 -19.01 0.63
CA ASP A 69 -7.41 -19.66 -0.69
C ASP A 69 -6.88 -18.64 -1.73
N VAL A 70 -5.68 -18.13 -1.46
CA VAL A 70 -4.94 -17.26 -2.37
C VAL A 70 -4.06 -18.16 -3.21
N TYR A 71 -4.28 -18.15 -4.52
CA TYR A 71 -3.40 -18.84 -5.46
C TYR A 71 -1.99 -18.27 -5.33
N THR A 72 -1.11 -19.06 -4.70
CA THR A 72 0.31 -18.77 -4.59
C THR A 72 1.01 -19.73 -5.54
N GLU A 73 1.59 -19.22 -6.63
CA GLU A 73 2.44 -20.03 -7.49
C GLU A 73 3.66 -20.46 -6.66
N THR A 74 3.71 -21.71 -6.24
CA THR A 74 4.95 -22.32 -5.75
C THR A 74 5.89 -22.43 -6.93
N PRO A 75 7.06 -21.75 -6.92
CA PRO A 75 8.04 -21.92 -7.97
C PRO A 75 8.34 -23.41 -8.19
N GLU A 76 8.43 -23.83 -9.45
CA GLU A 76 8.70 -25.22 -9.83
C GLU A 76 9.98 -25.76 -9.16
N GLU A 77 10.97 -24.89 -8.97
CA GLU A 77 12.22 -25.15 -8.26
C GLU A 77 12.03 -25.58 -6.79
N ILE A 78 11.00 -25.07 -6.10
CA ILE A 78 10.70 -25.47 -4.72
C ILE A 78 9.92 -26.77 -4.72
N ALA A 79 8.98 -26.92 -5.67
CA ALA A 79 8.13 -28.11 -5.79
C ALA A 79 8.92 -29.38 -6.17
N LEU A 80 10.03 -29.24 -6.90
CA LEU A 80 10.90 -30.35 -7.34
C LEU A 80 12.18 -30.49 -6.50
N SER A 81 12.28 -29.82 -5.35
CA SER A 81 13.48 -29.91 -4.51
C SER A 81 13.60 -31.26 -3.80
N ASP A 82 14.80 -31.85 -3.86
CA ASP A 82 15.10 -33.12 -3.20
C ASP A 82 15.40 -32.95 -1.69
N GLU A 83 15.37 -34.05 -0.93
CA GLU A 83 15.72 -34.06 0.49
C GLU A 83 17.15 -33.53 0.75
N PRO A 84 17.40 -32.79 1.85
CA PRO A 84 18.72 -32.23 2.14
C PRO A 84 19.78 -33.32 2.33
N HIS A 85 20.99 -33.05 1.84
CA HIS A 85 22.11 -33.97 2.01
C HIS A 85 22.47 -34.18 3.49
N THR A 86 22.57 -35.45 3.89
CA THR A 86 23.00 -35.83 5.24
C THR A 86 24.26 -36.69 5.17
N VAL A 87 25.03 -36.75 6.27
CA VAL A 87 26.24 -37.59 6.34
C VAL A 87 25.94 -39.08 6.08
N LEU A 88 24.70 -39.50 6.35
CA LEU A 88 24.20 -40.87 6.19
C LEU A 88 23.67 -41.16 4.79
N SER A 89 23.48 -40.14 3.93
CA SER A 89 23.01 -40.36 2.57
C SER A 89 24.03 -41.20 1.80
N ARG A 90 23.53 -42.26 1.15
CA ARG A 90 24.33 -43.25 0.41
C ARG A 90 24.51 -42.88 -1.06
N GLU A 91 23.74 -41.91 -1.53
CA GLU A 91 23.80 -41.41 -2.91
C GLU A 91 25.05 -40.57 -3.11
N ARG A 92 25.73 -40.81 -4.24
CA ARG A 92 26.95 -40.09 -4.60
C ARG A 92 26.55 -38.85 -5.38
N SER A 93 26.44 -37.71 -4.68
CA SER A 93 26.18 -36.43 -5.33
C SER A 93 27.29 -36.08 -6.33
N GLU A 94 26.90 -35.53 -7.48
CA GLU A 94 27.83 -35.08 -8.50
C GLU A 94 28.43 -33.72 -8.10
N PRO A 95 29.77 -33.53 -8.12
CA PRO A 95 30.35 -32.22 -7.83
C PRO A 95 30.04 -31.25 -8.97
N TRP A 96 29.53 -30.07 -8.62
CA TRP A 96 29.37 -28.94 -9.52
C TRP A 96 30.46 -27.91 -9.22
N ASP A 97 31.45 -27.84 -10.09
CA ASP A 97 32.54 -26.87 -9.97
C ASP A 97 32.03 -25.47 -10.36
N MET A 98 32.14 -24.51 -9.44
CA MET A 98 31.62 -23.15 -9.59
C MET A 98 32.70 -22.11 -9.28
N ALA A 99 32.85 -21.13 -10.18
CA ALA A 99 33.72 -19.97 -9.96
C ALA A 99 33.01 -18.89 -9.13
N LEU A 100 33.77 -18.05 -8.43
CA LEU A 100 33.23 -16.96 -7.61
C LEU A 100 32.39 -15.97 -8.44
N GLY A 101 32.87 -15.62 -9.65
CA GLY A 101 32.14 -14.74 -10.56
C GLY A 101 30.80 -15.31 -11.01
N GLU A 102 30.72 -16.63 -11.19
CA GLU A 102 29.47 -17.34 -11.51
C GLU A 102 28.51 -17.30 -10.31
N ALA A 103 29.01 -17.55 -9.10
CA ALA A 103 28.22 -17.47 -7.86
C ALA A 103 27.60 -16.07 -7.70
N VAL A 104 28.39 -14.99 -7.86
CA VAL A 104 27.88 -13.62 -7.78
C VAL A 104 26.83 -13.35 -8.87
N SER A 105 27.06 -13.81 -10.10
CA SER A 105 26.09 -13.64 -11.19
C SER A 105 24.76 -14.34 -10.89
N ILE A 106 24.79 -15.59 -10.41
CA ILE A 106 23.58 -16.34 -10.04
C ILE A 106 22.83 -15.62 -8.91
N ALA A 107 23.55 -15.15 -7.88
CA ALA A 107 22.97 -14.43 -6.75
C ALA A 107 22.21 -13.17 -7.19
N LEU A 108 22.75 -12.41 -8.15
CA LEU A 108 22.12 -11.19 -8.65
C LEU A 108 20.92 -11.46 -9.57
N HIS A 109 20.91 -12.56 -10.32
CA HIS A 109 19.80 -12.90 -11.22
C HIS A 109 18.60 -13.51 -10.50
N ASN A 110 18.84 -14.36 -9.50
CA ASN A 110 17.76 -15.15 -8.89
C ASN A 110 17.11 -14.46 -7.69
N ASN A 111 17.84 -13.58 -6.98
CA ASN A 111 17.31 -12.94 -5.78
C ASN A 111 16.44 -11.72 -6.11
N ARG A 112 15.12 -11.91 -6.10
CA ARG A 112 14.14 -10.79 -6.10
C ARG A 112 14.01 -10.12 -4.72
N VAL A 113 14.19 -10.91 -3.66
CA VAL A 113 14.24 -10.46 -2.26
C VAL A 113 15.68 -10.60 -1.79
N ILE A 114 16.28 -9.53 -1.28
CA ILE A 114 17.68 -9.52 -0.90
C ILE A 114 17.83 -10.27 0.42
N ARG A 115 18.64 -11.34 0.39
CA ARG A 115 18.92 -12.20 1.54
C ARG A 115 20.28 -11.83 2.12
N SER A 116 20.41 -11.86 3.45
CA SER A 116 21.71 -11.73 4.12
C SER A 116 22.11 -13.03 4.82
N ALA A 117 23.41 -13.29 4.92
CA ALA A 117 23.98 -14.47 5.56
C ALA A 117 23.63 -14.55 7.05
N GLY A 118 23.63 -13.41 7.76
CA GLY A 118 23.39 -13.32 9.21
C GLY A 118 21.97 -13.69 9.67
N GLN A 119 21.04 -13.87 8.72
CA GLN A 119 19.64 -14.21 8.98
C GLN A 119 19.36 -15.72 8.93
N PHE A 120 20.36 -16.58 8.70
CA PHE A 120 20.17 -18.02 8.61
C PHE A 120 20.15 -18.68 10.00
N LEU A 121 19.08 -19.45 10.28
CA LEU A 121 18.81 -20.14 11.56
C LEU A 121 18.71 -19.24 12.79
N ASN A 122 18.70 -17.92 12.61
CA ASN A 122 18.49 -16.98 13.69
C ASN A 122 16.99 -16.89 14.02
N PRO A 123 16.55 -17.09 15.28
CA PRO A 123 15.18 -16.84 15.71
C PRO A 123 14.71 -15.41 15.41
N GLY A 124 15.67 -14.48 15.29
CA GLY A 124 15.49 -13.09 14.88
C GLY A 124 15.39 -12.85 13.37
N ASN A 125 15.26 -13.88 12.52
CA ASN A 125 15.23 -13.72 11.06
C ASN A 125 14.11 -12.76 10.64
N VAL A 126 14.49 -11.63 10.01
CA VAL A 126 13.58 -10.56 9.60
C VAL A 126 12.52 -11.07 8.62
N LEU A 127 12.85 -12.03 7.75
CA LEU A 127 11.88 -12.66 6.85
C LEU A 127 10.73 -13.35 7.60
N LEU A 128 11.01 -13.95 8.76
CA LEU A 128 10.01 -14.69 9.55
C LEU A 128 9.32 -13.79 10.58
N ASN A 129 10.03 -12.81 11.14
CA ASN A 129 9.49 -11.91 12.17
C ASN A 129 8.78 -10.69 11.59
N ASN A 130 9.28 -10.14 10.49
CA ASN A 130 8.68 -8.98 9.83
C ASN A 130 9.08 -8.90 8.34
N GLY A 131 8.35 -9.65 7.51
CA GLY A 131 8.58 -9.69 6.06
C GLY A 131 8.40 -8.35 5.34
N THR A 132 7.81 -7.32 5.97
CA THR A 132 7.58 -6.01 5.33
C THR A 132 8.83 -5.12 5.28
N VAL A 133 9.86 -5.44 6.08
CA VAL A 133 11.09 -4.62 6.20
C VAL A 133 12.25 -5.25 5.43
N VAL A 134 12.00 -6.30 4.65
CA VAL A 134 13.05 -6.99 3.90
C VAL A 134 13.26 -6.29 2.57
N ASP A 135 14.50 -5.87 2.34
CA ASP A 135 14.90 -5.17 1.11
C ASP A 135 14.59 -6.03 -0.13
N SER A 136 13.95 -5.42 -1.11
CA SER A 136 13.56 -6.05 -2.36
C SER A 136 14.00 -5.24 -3.58
N ALA A 137 14.09 -5.90 -4.73
CA ALA A 137 14.34 -5.22 -6.00
C ALA A 137 13.21 -4.25 -6.40
N TYR A 138 12.05 -4.34 -5.76
CA TYR A 138 10.87 -3.52 -6.06
C TYR A 138 10.76 -2.28 -5.18
N ASP A 139 11.52 -2.18 -4.08
CA ASP A 139 11.36 -1.10 -3.11
C ASP A 139 11.53 0.30 -3.70
N PRO A 140 12.50 0.57 -4.61
CA PRO A 140 12.58 1.87 -5.27
C PRO A 140 11.33 2.19 -6.10
N ALA A 141 10.79 1.21 -6.83
CA ALA A 141 9.58 1.39 -7.64
C ALA A 141 8.32 1.57 -6.77
N ILE A 142 8.22 0.83 -5.66
CA ILE A 142 7.16 0.99 -4.67
C ILE A 142 7.23 2.37 -4.03
N GLN A 143 8.43 2.85 -3.67
CA GLN A 143 8.61 4.17 -3.10
C GLN A 143 8.30 5.29 -4.11
N GLU A 144 8.61 5.09 -5.39
CA GLU A 144 8.33 6.07 -6.43
C GLU A 144 6.83 6.23 -6.70
N THR A 145 6.10 5.12 -6.76
CA THR A 145 4.68 5.07 -7.15
C THR A 145 3.69 5.08 -5.98
N GLY A 146 4.11 4.64 -4.79
CA GLY A 146 3.24 4.33 -3.67
C GLY A 146 2.80 5.53 -2.81
N VAL A 147 1.73 5.29 -2.04
CA VAL A 147 1.22 6.16 -0.95
C VAL A 147 1.14 5.41 0.39
N LEU A 148 1.88 4.31 0.51
CA LEU A 148 1.78 3.40 1.65
C LEU A 148 2.54 3.94 2.88
N PHE A 149 2.03 3.59 4.08
CA PHE A 149 2.67 3.81 5.38
C PHE A 149 3.07 5.27 5.70
N GLY A 150 2.29 6.24 5.23
CA GLY A 150 2.52 7.65 5.53
C GLY A 150 3.66 8.31 4.74
N GLY A 151 4.33 7.55 3.86
CA GLY A 151 5.22 8.09 2.83
C GLY A 151 4.43 8.45 1.57
N ARG A 152 4.78 9.58 0.94
CA ARG A 152 4.30 9.91 -0.40
C ARG A 152 5.41 9.68 -1.42
N GLY A 153 5.14 8.84 -2.40
CA GLY A 153 5.99 8.68 -3.57
C GLY A 153 6.01 9.93 -4.45
N VAL A 154 6.93 9.94 -5.41
CA VAL A 154 7.14 11.08 -6.32
C VAL A 154 5.89 11.33 -7.17
N GLU A 155 5.29 10.27 -7.70
CA GLU A 155 4.06 10.37 -8.50
C GLU A 155 2.87 10.88 -7.67
N ALA A 156 2.73 10.40 -6.43
CA ALA A 156 1.68 10.87 -5.53
C ALA A 156 1.87 12.35 -5.14
N ALA A 157 3.12 12.81 -5.01
CA ALA A 157 3.41 14.21 -4.77
C ALA A 157 3.12 15.08 -6.01
N LEU A 158 3.40 14.59 -7.22
CA LEU A 158 3.07 15.25 -8.47
C LEU A 158 1.55 15.33 -8.71
N ALA A 159 0.81 14.28 -8.35
CA ALA A 159 -0.65 14.23 -8.47
C ALA A 159 -1.37 15.33 -7.68
N SER A 160 -0.72 15.94 -6.68
CA SER A 160 -1.28 17.11 -5.97
C SER A 160 -1.42 18.37 -6.84
N PHE A 161 -0.77 18.39 -8.01
CA PHE A 161 -0.86 19.47 -9.01
C PHE A 161 -1.74 19.11 -10.21
N ASP A 162 -2.29 17.90 -10.23
CA ASP A 162 -3.20 17.47 -11.28
C ASP A 162 -4.52 18.24 -11.22
N THR A 163 -5.18 18.30 -12.36
CA THR A 163 -6.50 18.94 -12.48
C THR A 163 -7.57 17.99 -11.95
N ASN A 164 -8.27 18.41 -10.90
CA ASN A 164 -9.41 17.67 -10.38
C ASN A 164 -10.69 18.17 -11.06
N PHE A 165 -11.40 17.26 -11.74
CA PHE A 165 -12.73 17.50 -12.29
C PHE A 165 -13.76 16.75 -11.45
N THR A 166 -14.61 17.47 -10.74
CA THR A 166 -15.70 16.90 -9.95
C THR A 166 -17.04 17.27 -10.56
N THR A 167 -17.91 16.28 -10.74
CA THR A 167 -19.28 16.49 -11.21
C THR A 167 -20.24 15.81 -10.26
N SER A 168 -21.31 16.51 -9.89
CA SER A 168 -22.38 15.97 -9.05
C SER A 168 -23.72 16.37 -9.62
N MET A 169 -24.66 15.43 -9.62
CA MET A 169 -26.04 15.69 -9.96
C MET A 169 -26.92 15.08 -8.87
N THR A 170 -27.69 15.92 -8.19
CA THR A 170 -28.58 15.49 -7.10
C THR A 170 -30.00 15.96 -7.40
N TRP A 171 -30.96 15.06 -7.24
CA TRP A 171 -32.39 15.38 -7.34
C TRP A 171 -33.02 15.28 -5.95
N GLY A 172 -33.94 16.18 -5.66
CA GLY A 172 -34.63 16.21 -4.38
C GLY A 172 -36.05 16.69 -4.55
N ARG A 173 -36.96 16.16 -3.73
CA ARG A 173 -38.33 16.66 -3.60
C ARG A 173 -38.57 16.95 -2.12
N ASN A 174 -39.09 18.13 -1.84
CA ASN A 174 -39.42 18.56 -0.48
C ASN A 174 -40.86 19.07 -0.44
N GLU A 175 -41.62 18.61 0.54
CA GLU A 175 -43.02 19.00 0.75
C GLU A 175 -43.15 19.54 2.16
N GLN A 176 -43.44 20.83 2.29
CA GLN A 176 -43.54 21.50 3.58
C GLN A 176 -44.84 22.28 3.68
N ILE A 177 -45.56 22.10 4.78
CA ILE A 177 -46.78 22.86 5.06
C ILE A 177 -46.37 24.29 5.42
N GLN A 178 -46.96 25.27 4.75
CA GLN A 178 -46.67 26.69 4.98
C GLN A 178 -47.62 27.26 6.04
N ASN A 179 -47.05 27.92 7.05
CA ASN A 179 -47.80 28.53 8.15
C ASN A 179 -48.12 30.03 7.92
N ASN A 180 -47.66 30.61 6.81
CA ASN A 180 -47.88 32.03 6.50
C ASN A 180 -48.05 32.23 5.00
N LEU A 181 -49.04 33.04 4.61
CA LEU A 181 -49.36 33.39 3.22
C LEU A 181 -48.20 34.13 2.51
N PHE A 182 -47.46 34.98 3.24
CA PHE A 182 -46.39 35.79 2.66
C PHE A 182 -45.10 35.00 2.43
N PHE A 183 -44.67 34.21 3.43
CA PHE A 183 -43.48 33.34 3.30
C PHE A 183 -43.76 32.07 2.50
N GLY A 184 -45.03 31.64 2.40
CA GLY A 184 -45.49 30.53 1.57
C GLY A 184 -45.68 30.88 0.10
N GLY A 185 -45.19 32.04 -0.35
CA GLY A 185 -45.19 32.42 -1.76
C GLY A 185 -46.58 32.64 -2.36
N GLY A 186 -47.57 33.03 -1.54
CA GLY A 186 -48.96 33.23 -1.98
C GLY A 186 -49.88 32.01 -1.80
N LEU A 187 -49.38 30.92 -1.20
CA LEU A 187 -50.20 29.76 -0.80
C LEU A 187 -50.92 30.04 0.54
N ASN A 188 -52.19 29.62 0.64
CA ASN A 188 -52.96 29.76 1.88
C ASN A 188 -52.28 29.05 3.06
N PRO A 189 -52.32 29.61 4.29
CA PRO A 189 -51.84 28.92 5.49
C PRO A 189 -52.47 27.52 5.61
N GLY A 190 -51.64 26.49 5.76
CA GLY A 190 -52.07 25.08 5.77
C GLY A 190 -51.96 24.35 4.43
N ALA A 191 -51.60 25.03 3.33
CA ALA A 191 -51.29 24.39 2.06
C ALA A 191 -49.85 23.82 2.05
N THR A 192 -49.63 22.77 1.25
CA THR A 192 -48.32 22.16 1.05
C THR A 192 -47.56 22.89 -0.07
N LEU A 193 -46.39 23.46 0.28
CA LEU A 193 -45.41 23.91 -0.70
C LEU A 193 -44.63 22.68 -1.17
N VAL A 194 -44.74 22.38 -2.45
CA VAL A 194 -44.02 21.28 -3.10
C VAL A 194 -42.89 21.90 -3.91
N ASN A 195 -41.66 21.54 -3.57
CA ASN A 195 -40.47 21.95 -4.29
C ASN A 195 -39.81 20.71 -4.88
N GLU A 196 -39.65 20.69 -6.21
CA GLU A 196 -38.82 19.72 -6.90
C GLU A 196 -37.53 20.42 -7.31
N THR A 197 -36.39 19.82 -6.95
CA THR A 197 -35.07 20.42 -7.11
C THR A 197 -34.15 19.46 -7.83
N ALA A 198 -33.31 20.01 -8.70
CA ALA A 198 -32.24 19.28 -9.34
C ALA A 198 -31.00 20.17 -9.34
N ALA A 199 -29.89 19.72 -8.76
CA ALA A 199 -28.66 20.51 -8.67
C ALA A 199 -27.53 19.79 -9.40
N PHE A 200 -27.12 20.37 -10.53
CA PHE A 200 -25.95 19.98 -11.29
C PHE A 200 -24.80 20.91 -10.95
N GLN A 201 -23.65 20.34 -10.59
CA GLN A 201 -22.43 21.10 -10.32
C GLN A 201 -21.26 20.38 -11.00
N ALA A 202 -20.49 21.11 -11.79
CA ALA A 202 -19.24 20.65 -12.36
C ALA A 202 -18.14 21.64 -11.96
N ASN A 203 -17.12 21.17 -11.26
CA ASN A 203 -15.99 21.98 -10.82
C ASN A 203 -14.70 21.42 -11.37
N LEU A 204 -13.93 22.26 -12.05
CA LEU A 204 -12.56 21.99 -12.45
C LEU A 204 -11.64 22.80 -11.55
N SER A 205 -10.72 22.15 -10.84
CA SER A 205 -9.76 22.83 -9.97
C SER A 205 -8.33 22.41 -10.34
N LYS A 206 -7.43 23.38 -10.41
CA LYS A 206 -6.00 23.18 -10.71
C LYS A 206 -5.15 23.92 -9.71
N GLN A 207 -4.18 23.22 -9.13
CA GLN A 207 -3.16 23.80 -8.29
C GLN A 207 -1.88 24.02 -9.09
N PHE A 208 -1.28 25.20 -9.02
CA PHE A 208 -0.03 25.52 -9.70
C PHE A 208 1.18 25.34 -8.79
N GLY A 209 2.34 25.07 -9.40
CA GLY A 209 3.60 24.85 -8.68
C GLY A 209 4.15 26.06 -7.92
N TYR A 210 3.63 27.27 -8.14
CA TYR A 210 3.96 28.49 -7.38
C TYR A 210 2.97 28.78 -6.24
N GLY A 211 2.02 27.87 -5.99
CA GLY A 211 1.08 27.93 -4.87
C GLY A 211 -0.31 28.46 -5.20
N ALA A 212 -0.55 29.01 -6.41
CA ALA A 212 -1.87 29.48 -6.79
C ALA A 212 -2.84 28.34 -7.14
N GLN A 213 -4.13 28.62 -7.00
CA GLN A 213 -5.22 27.73 -7.35
C GLN A 213 -6.14 28.43 -8.36
N LEU A 214 -6.48 27.76 -9.45
CA LEU A 214 -7.54 28.15 -10.37
C LEU A 214 -8.70 27.17 -10.21
N GLN A 215 -9.90 27.68 -10.00
CA GLN A 215 -11.13 26.91 -9.97
C GLN A 215 -12.09 27.47 -11.01
N VAL A 216 -12.68 26.61 -11.82
CA VAL A 216 -13.76 26.94 -12.74
C VAL A 216 -14.95 26.08 -12.35
N GLY A 217 -16.01 26.70 -11.87
CA GLY A 217 -17.26 26.05 -11.49
C GLY A 217 -18.36 26.34 -12.49
N HIS A 218 -19.17 25.35 -12.78
CA HIS A 218 -20.42 25.47 -13.51
C HIS A 218 -21.52 24.85 -12.66
N GLN A 219 -22.45 25.68 -12.21
CA GLN A 219 -23.57 25.27 -11.38
C GLN A 219 -24.87 25.57 -12.09
N VAL A 220 -25.76 24.58 -12.14
CA VAL A 220 -27.12 24.69 -12.66
C VAL A 220 -28.07 24.07 -11.65
N ASN A 221 -28.92 24.89 -11.07
CA ASN A 221 -29.96 24.50 -10.13
C ASN A 221 -31.33 24.67 -10.80
N TYR A 222 -32.02 23.56 -10.97
CA TYR A 222 -33.43 23.52 -11.30
C TYR A 222 -34.27 23.58 -10.03
N LEU A 223 -35.28 24.43 -10.05
CA LEU A 223 -36.31 24.51 -9.03
C LEU A 223 -37.67 24.61 -9.72
N TRP A 224 -38.53 23.64 -9.45
CA TRP A 224 -39.96 23.76 -9.67
C TRP A 224 -40.66 23.98 -8.33
N SER A 225 -41.59 24.94 -8.30
CA SER A 225 -42.37 25.26 -7.11
C SER A 225 -43.81 25.59 -7.47
N ASN A 226 -44.76 25.17 -6.63
CA ASN A 226 -46.19 25.50 -6.77
C ASN A 226 -46.56 26.86 -6.17
N SER A 227 -45.58 27.70 -5.81
CA SER A 227 -45.76 29.03 -5.23
C SER A 227 -46.29 30.05 -6.25
N PRO A 228 -47.51 30.63 -6.07
CA PRO A 228 -48.10 31.60 -7.00
C PRO A 228 -47.34 32.92 -7.18
N GLY A 229 -46.44 33.29 -6.26
CA GLY A 229 -45.70 34.55 -6.29
C GLY A 229 -44.41 34.58 -7.13
N GLN A 230 -44.11 33.54 -7.92
CA GLN A 230 -42.90 33.44 -8.75
C GLN A 230 -43.17 33.87 -10.20
N LEU A 231 -42.12 34.37 -10.89
CA LEU A 231 -42.20 34.76 -12.31
C LEU A 231 -42.46 33.54 -13.22
N PHE A 232 -41.81 32.41 -12.92
CA PHE A 232 -41.99 31.13 -13.60
C PHE A 232 -42.15 30.00 -12.55
N PRO A 233 -43.06 29.03 -12.76
CA PRO A 233 -43.20 27.87 -11.86
C PRO A 233 -42.00 26.90 -11.93
N SER A 234 -41.33 26.83 -13.08
CA SER A 234 -40.05 26.16 -13.29
C SER A 234 -38.96 27.20 -13.49
N THR A 235 -37.81 27.02 -12.84
CA THR A 235 -36.67 27.91 -13.03
C THR A 235 -35.38 27.12 -13.05
N TYR A 236 -34.50 27.47 -13.97
CA TYR A 236 -33.10 27.11 -13.99
C TYR A 236 -32.29 28.35 -13.60
N THR A 237 -31.57 28.24 -12.50
CA THR A 237 -30.69 29.28 -11.98
C THR A 237 -29.30 28.72 -11.84
N GLY A 238 -28.27 29.54 -11.98
CA GLY A 238 -26.93 29.00 -11.98
C GLY A 238 -25.87 30.04 -12.27
N ASN A 239 -24.63 29.59 -12.28
CA ASN A 239 -23.51 30.42 -12.65
C ASN A 239 -22.38 29.60 -13.28
N ILE A 240 -21.63 30.27 -14.14
CA ILE A 240 -20.28 29.86 -14.49
C ILE A 240 -19.36 30.80 -13.73
N ASN A 241 -18.57 30.26 -12.81
CA ASN A 241 -17.61 31.03 -12.04
C ASN A 241 -16.18 30.59 -12.35
N ALA A 242 -15.27 31.55 -12.31
CA ALA A 242 -13.84 31.36 -12.38
C ALA A 242 -13.22 32.08 -11.20
N GLN A 243 -12.46 31.36 -10.38
CA GLN A 243 -11.80 31.85 -9.19
C GLN A 243 -10.31 31.59 -9.30
N TYR A 244 -9.50 32.62 -9.06
CA TYR A 244 -8.06 32.56 -9.01
C TYR A 244 -7.58 33.04 -7.64
N ARG A 245 -6.89 32.16 -6.91
CA ARG A 245 -6.32 32.46 -5.59
C ARG A 245 -4.81 32.29 -5.66
N GLN A 246 -4.04 33.30 -5.26
CA GLN A 246 -2.57 33.25 -5.25
C GLN A 246 -2.03 33.67 -3.88
N PRO A 247 -1.32 32.79 -3.14
CA PRO A 247 -0.58 33.19 -1.95
C PRO A 247 0.63 34.05 -2.33
N LEU A 248 0.84 35.15 -1.60
CA LEU A 248 1.89 36.15 -1.83
C LEU A 248 2.99 36.14 -0.76
N LEU A 249 2.69 35.69 0.47
CA LEU A 249 3.64 35.67 1.59
C LEU A 249 3.86 34.24 2.13
N ALA A 250 3.17 33.85 3.20
CA ALA A 250 3.33 32.51 3.77
C ALA A 250 2.89 31.44 2.76
N GLY A 251 3.77 30.46 2.54
CA GLY A 251 3.55 29.38 1.58
C GLY A 251 3.46 29.82 0.12
N ALA A 252 3.92 31.03 -0.19
CA ALA A 252 4.06 31.51 -1.56
C ALA A 252 5.36 31.01 -2.19
N GLY A 253 5.31 30.86 -3.51
CA GLY A 253 6.49 30.58 -4.33
C GLY A 253 6.77 29.10 -4.53
N THR A 254 7.56 28.82 -5.56
CA THR A 254 7.86 27.47 -6.00
C THR A 254 8.69 26.69 -5.00
N GLU A 255 9.51 27.35 -4.18
CA GLU A 255 10.35 26.69 -3.19
C GLU A 255 9.52 26.01 -2.11
N TYR A 256 8.58 26.74 -1.49
CA TYR A 256 7.70 26.18 -0.46
C TYR A 256 6.83 25.06 -1.03
N THR A 257 6.16 25.31 -2.14
CA THR A 257 5.24 24.34 -2.76
C THR A 257 5.95 23.07 -3.21
N ARG A 258 7.23 23.15 -3.60
CA ARG A 258 8.04 21.96 -3.94
C ARG A 258 8.49 21.18 -2.70
N ILE A 259 8.69 21.83 -1.57
CA ILE A 259 9.16 21.19 -0.32
C ILE A 259 8.01 20.59 0.47
N ALA A 260 6.93 21.35 0.71
CA ALA A 260 5.81 20.98 1.58
C ALA A 260 4.49 20.72 0.83
N GLY A 261 4.51 20.81 -0.50
CA GLY A 261 3.30 20.68 -1.31
C GLY A 261 2.37 21.90 -1.22
N PRO A 262 1.20 21.84 -1.89
CA PRO A 262 0.16 22.85 -1.76
C PRO A 262 -0.35 22.95 -0.32
N ILE A 263 -0.66 24.16 0.15
CA ILE A 263 -1.33 24.35 1.44
C ILE A 263 -2.78 23.85 1.31
N GLY A 264 -3.02 22.57 1.61
CA GLY A 264 -4.37 22.04 1.69
C GLY A 264 -5.11 22.62 2.90
N GLN A 265 -6.36 23.07 2.69
CA GLN A 265 -7.24 23.51 3.77
C GLN A 265 -7.71 22.36 4.69
N SER A 266 -7.49 21.10 4.28
CA SER A 266 -7.76 19.93 5.12
C SER A 266 -6.51 19.55 5.93
N PHE A 267 -6.21 20.35 6.95
CA PHE A 267 -5.29 19.98 8.03
C PHE A 267 -6.11 19.38 9.19
N GLY A 268 -6.93 18.37 8.86
CA GLY A 268 -7.83 17.70 9.79
C GLY A 268 -7.35 16.29 10.10
N GLY A 269 -6.62 16.14 11.20
CA GLY A 269 -6.45 14.87 11.91
C GLY A 269 -5.40 13.90 11.37
N ILE A 270 -4.29 13.78 12.11
CA ILE A 270 -3.41 12.61 12.19
C ILE A 270 -3.04 11.97 10.83
N SER A 271 -2.21 12.64 10.05
CA SER A 271 -1.31 11.99 9.10
C SER A 271 -0.30 13.02 8.60
N GLY A 272 0.98 12.67 8.68
CA GLY A 272 2.13 13.20 7.95
C GLY A 272 2.16 14.68 7.55
N VAL A 273 3.26 15.36 7.91
CA VAL A 273 3.76 16.52 7.17
C VAL A 273 3.52 16.28 5.67
N THR A 274 2.77 17.18 5.01
CA THR A 274 2.50 17.05 3.58
C THR A 274 3.85 17.14 2.86
N GLN A 275 4.40 16.00 2.44
CA GLN A 275 5.70 15.97 1.79
C GLN A 275 5.51 16.46 0.36
N GLY A 276 6.24 17.51 0.00
CA GLY A 276 6.30 18.02 -1.37
C GLY A 276 7.19 17.15 -2.24
N VAL A 277 7.16 17.43 -3.54
CA VAL A 277 7.86 16.67 -4.60
C VAL A 277 9.36 16.53 -4.32
N VAL A 278 10.02 17.55 -3.76
CA VAL A 278 11.46 17.48 -3.48
C VAL A 278 11.76 16.52 -2.33
N ILE A 279 10.94 16.52 -1.27
CA ILE A 279 11.11 15.56 -0.17
C ILE A 279 10.84 14.14 -0.67
N ALA A 280 9.79 13.93 -1.47
CA ALA A 280 9.49 12.64 -2.06
C ALA A 280 10.66 12.11 -2.93
N ARG A 281 11.31 12.98 -3.72
CA ARG A 281 12.51 12.63 -4.49
C ARG A 281 13.70 12.26 -3.60
N ILE A 282 13.94 13.04 -2.53
CA ILE A 282 15.02 12.72 -1.56
C ILE A 282 14.76 11.36 -0.91
N ASN A 283 13.51 11.05 -0.57
CA ASN A 283 13.15 9.75 -0.01
C ASN A 283 13.38 8.62 -1.02
N ASN A 284 13.09 8.84 -2.32
CA ASN A 284 13.44 7.88 -3.37
C ASN A 284 14.97 7.72 -3.52
N ASP A 285 15.74 8.79 -3.43
CA ASP A 285 17.21 8.71 -3.46
C ASP A 285 17.77 7.96 -2.25
N ILE A 286 17.11 8.08 -1.09
CA ILE A 286 17.43 7.30 0.12
C ILE A 286 17.16 5.81 -0.12
N THR A 287 15.99 5.44 -0.65
CA THR A 287 15.66 4.03 -0.92
C THR A 287 16.58 3.42 -1.99
N ILE A 288 16.95 4.19 -3.02
CA ILE A 288 17.98 3.76 -3.99
C ILE A 288 19.33 3.52 -3.30
N ALA A 289 19.72 4.39 -2.36
CA ALA A 289 20.97 4.22 -1.60
C ALA A 289 20.93 3.01 -0.65
N GLU A 290 19.78 2.72 -0.04
CA GLU A 290 19.54 1.54 0.77
C GLU A 290 19.62 0.26 -0.07
N PHE A 291 18.94 0.24 -1.21
CA PHE A 291 19.04 -0.86 -2.17
C PHE A 291 20.48 -1.11 -2.62
N GLN A 292 21.24 -0.06 -2.95
CA GLN A 292 22.66 -0.19 -3.29
C GLN A 292 23.48 -0.78 -2.13
N ALA A 293 23.20 -0.39 -0.88
CA ALA A 293 23.86 -0.95 0.30
C ALA A 293 23.52 -2.43 0.49
N ALA A 294 22.26 -2.81 0.28
CA ALA A 294 21.77 -4.17 0.37
C ALA A 294 22.42 -5.07 -0.69
N VAL A 295 22.51 -4.63 -1.96
CA VAL A 295 23.19 -5.36 -3.04
C VAL A 295 24.69 -5.52 -2.73
N ARG A 296 25.37 -4.46 -2.27
CA ARG A 296 26.78 -4.53 -1.87
C ARG A 296 27.00 -5.55 -0.75
N ASN A 297 26.13 -5.56 0.26
CA ASN A 297 26.23 -6.50 1.36
C ASN A 297 25.90 -7.93 0.91
N LEU A 298 24.97 -8.13 -0.03
CA LEU A 298 24.69 -9.44 -0.64
C LEU A 298 25.94 -9.99 -1.36
N VAL A 299 26.59 -9.17 -2.19
CA VAL A 299 27.81 -9.58 -2.90
C VAL A 299 28.89 -9.99 -1.91
N LYS A 300 29.10 -9.18 -0.85
CA LYS A 300 30.03 -9.51 0.22
C LYS A 300 29.67 -10.82 0.93
N ASP A 301 28.40 -11.00 1.30
CA ASP A 301 27.93 -12.21 1.98
C ASP A 301 28.13 -13.45 1.09
N VAL A 302 27.94 -13.34 -0.23
CA VAL A 302 28.23 -14.40 -1.20
C VAL A 302 29.73 -14.70 -1.27
N GLU A 303 30.58 -13.67 -1.35
CA GLU A 303 32.04 -13.83 -1.34
C GLU A 303 32.54 -14.52 -0.05
N ASP A 304 32.12 -14.03 1.11
CA ASP A 304 32.50 -14.58 2.42
C ASP A 304 32.07 -16.05 2.52
N THR A 305 30.83 -16.38 2.12
CA THR A 305 30.32 -17.77 2.18
C THR A 305 30.93 -18.70 1.13
N TYR A 306 31.32 -18.18 -0.03
CA TYR A 306 32.07 -18.93 -1.04
C TYR A 306 33.45 -19.34 -0.50
N TRP A 307 34.17 -18.41 0.14
CA TRP A 307 35.47 -18.70 0.75
C TRP A 307 35.35 -19.58 2.00
N ASP A 308 34.29 -19.44 2.79
CA ASP A 308 33.98 -20.39 3.87
C ASP A 308 33.78 -21.81 3.33
N LEU A 309 33.05 -21.97 2.23
CA LEU A 309 32.86 -23.27 1.58
C LEU A 309 34.22 -23.84 1.13
N TYR A 310 35.08 -23.03 0.52
CA TYR A 310 36.44 -23.43 0.15
C TYR A 310 37.25 -23.93 1.37
N LEU A 311 37.19 -23.19 2.48
CA LEU A 311 37.85 -23.55 3.72
C LEU A 311 37.34 -24.90 4.27
N THR A 312 36.02 -25.14 4.25
CA THR A 312 35.46 -26.42 4.72
C THR A 312 35.92 -27.61 3.89
N TYR A 313 36.11 -27.45 2.57
CA TYR A 313 36.71 -28.47 1.72
C TYR A 313 38.15 -28.78 2.10
N ARG A 314 38.97 -27.75 2.38
CA ARG A 314 40.34 -27.94 2.86
C ARG A 314 40.38 -28.65 4.20
N LEU A 315 39.51 -28.28 5.14
CA LEU A 315 39.39 -28.97 6.44
C LEU A 315 39.00 -30.44 6.26
N PHE A 316 38.07 -30.74 5.36
CA PHE A 316 37.68 -32.12 5.05
C PHE A 316 38.84 -32.95 4.49
N ASP A 317 39.65 -32.38 3.59
CA ASP A 317 40.85 -33.05 3.05
C ASP A 317 41.89 -33.34 4.16
N THR A 318 42.14 -32.36 5.05
CA THR A 318 43.01 -32.57 6.22
C THR A 318 42.46 -33.65 7.17
N ALA A 319 41.14 -33.72 7.35
CA ALA A 319 40.53 -34.75 8.18
C ALA A 319 40.65 -36.15 7.55
N ILE A 320 40.53 -36.26 6.22
CA ILE A 320 40.74 -37.53 5.50
C ILE A 320 42.18 -38.00 5.64
N THR A 321 43.16 -37.11 5.45
CA THR A 321 44.58 -37.45 5.59
C THR A 321 44.93 -37.84 7.02
N ALA A 322 44.38 -37.16 8.03
CA ALA A 322 44.52 -37.54 9.43
C ALA A 322 43.91 -38.93 9.72
N ARG A 323 42.71 -39.22 9.19
CA ARG A 323 42.05 -40.52 9.32
C ARG A 323 42.85 -41.64 8.64
N SER A 324 43.38 -41.40 7.44
CA SER A 324 44.15 -42.41 6.71
C SER A 324 45.47 -42.74 7.42
N ALA A 325 46.13 -41.72 8.01
CA ALA A 325 47.28 -41.92 8.88
C ALA A 325 46.92 -42.72 10.14
N ALA A 326 45.83 -42.37 10.83
CA ALA A 326 45.36 -43.11 12.01
C ALA A 326 44.99 -44.58 11.69
N LEU A 327 44.38 -44.82 10.53
CA LEU A 327 44.07 -46.16 10.04
C LEU A 327 45.35 -46.98 9.80
N ALA A 328 46.38 -46.39 9.21
CA ALA A 328 47.66 -47.05 8.98
C ALA A 328 48.33 -47.44 10.31
N THR A 329 48.34 -46.54 11.30
CA THR A 329 48.85 -46.80 12.65
C THR A 329 48.10 -47.94 13.34
N TRP A 330 46.76 -47.92 13.30
CA TRP A 330 45.96 -49.01 13.89
C TRP A 330 46.22 -50.35 13.22
N ARG A 331 46.28 -50.39 11.87
CA ARG A 331 46.60 -51.62 11.13
C ARG A 331 47.97 -52.17 11.50
N PHE A 332 48.96 -51.30 11.65
CA PHE A 332 50.32 -51.69 12.04
C PHE A 332 50.39 -52.23 13.46
N ALA A 333 49.72 -51.56 14.42
CA ALA A 333 49.62 -52.03 15.79
C ALA A 333 48.93 -53.40 15.87
N LYS A 334 47.81 -53.56 15.16
CA LYS A 334 47.07 -54.82 15.10
C LYS A 334 47.89 -55.97 14.55
N ILE A 335 48.60 -55.78 13.43
CA ILE A 335 49.46 -56.81 12.85
C ILE A 335 50.56 -57.25 13.83
N ARG A 336 51.16 -56.31 14.58
CA ARG A 336 52.18 -56.65 15.58
C ARG A 336 51.63 -57.44 16.77
N VAL A 337 50.43 -57.12 17.24
CA VAL A 337 49.74 -57.89 18.29
C VAL A 337 49.37 -59.28 17.79
N ASP A 338 48.81 -59.40 16.58
CA ASP A 338 48.42 -60.68 15.97
C ASP A 338 49.64 -61.62 15.76
N LEU A 339 50.82 -61.06 15.49
CA LEU A 339 52.09 -61.80 15.36
C LEU A 339 52.77 -62.12 16.71
N GLY A 340 52.15 -61.77 17.84
CA GLY A 340 52.71 -62.00 19.18
C GLY A 340 53.94 -61.14 19.51
N GLY A 341 54.05 -59.95 18.91
CA GLY A 341 55.13 -59.00 19.15
C GLY A 341 55.03 -58.25 20.48
N ASP A 342 56.02 -57.38 20.73
CA ASP A 342 56.22 -56.61 21.99
C ASP A 342 55.24 -55.43 22.21
N ILE A 343 54.13 -55.40 21.46
CA ILE A 343 53.09 -54.36 21.62
C ILE A 343 51.97 -54.93 22.47
N ASP A 344 51.64 -54.23 23.56
CA ASP A 344 50.53 -54.59 24.45
C ASP A 344 49.15 -54.37 23.77
N VAL A 345 48.16 -55.17 24.16
CA VAL A 345 46.76 -55.08 23.69
C VAL A 345 46.16 -53.70 24.02
N ALA A 346 46.65 -53.04 25.07
CA ALA A 346 46.28 -51.67 25.41
C ALA A 346 46.69 -50.66 24.32
N ALA A 347 47.86 -50.83 23.70
CA ALA A 347 48.34 -49.94 22.65
C ALA A 347 47.55 -50.10 21.33
N GLU A 348 47.09 -51.32 21.01
CA GLU A 348 46.15 -51.53 19.89
C GLU A 348 44.81 -50.83 20.15
N SER A 349 44.28 -50.98 21.37
CA SER A 349 43.01 -50.37 21.77
C SER A 349 43.09 -48.85 21.67
N GLN A 350 44.18 -48.24 22.13
CA GLN A 350 44.42 -46.80 22.00
C GLN A 350 44.49 -46.35 20.53
N ALA A 351 45.17 -47.10 19.66
CA ALA A 351 45.25 -46.79 18.23
C ALA A 351 43.87 -46.92 17.54
N ARG A 352 43.06 -47.89 17.97
CA ARG A 352 41.67 -48.07 17.50
C ARG A 352 40.78 -46.90 17.90
N ASP A 353 40.89 -46.43 19.14
CA ASP A 353 40.13 -45.27 19.62
C ASP A 353 40.51 -44.00 18.85
N GLN A 354 41.80 -43.80 18.56
CA GLN A 354 42.29 -42.70 17.73
C GLN A 354 41.72 -42.75 16.30
N TYR A 355 41.61 -43.94 15.70
CA TYR A 355 40.97 -44.08 14.38
C TYR A 355 39.50 -43.67 14.40
N TRP A 356 38.74 -44.10 15.42
CA TRP A 356 37.33 -43.73 15.52
C TRP A 356 37.11 -42.24 15.82
N ALA A 357 38.01 -41.64 16.62
CA ALA A 357 38.02 -40.19 16.80
C ALA A 357 38.29 -39.45 15.47
N ALA A 358 39.26 -39.91 14.67
CA ALA A 358 39.53 -39.34 13.36
C ALA A 358 38.37 -39.56 12.36
N GLN A 359 37.69 -40.72 12.42
CA GLN A 359 36.48 -40.99 11.64
C GLN A 359 35.33 -40.03 12.00
N ALA A 360 35.13 -39.77 13.30
CA ALA A 360 34.14 -38.81 13.76
C ALA A 360 34.47 -37.38 13.27
N ALA A 361 35.75 -37.00 13.28
CA ALA A 361 36.21 -35.72 12.74
C ALA A 361 35.95 -35.58 11.22
N VAL A 362 36.14 -36.65 10.44
CA VAL A 362 35.79 -36.67 9.01
C VAL A 362 34.28 -36.49 8.81
N ASN A 363 33.46 -37.19 9.59
CA ASN A 363 32.00 -37.07 9.50
C ASN A 363 31.53 -35.64 9.86
N ASN A 364 32.12 -35.03 10.89
CA ASN A 364 31.84 -33.65 11.30
C ASN A 364 32.26 -32.65 10.21
N SER A 365 33.43 -32.85 9.60
CA SER A 365 33.92 -31.99 8.51
C SER A 365 33.05 -32.11 7.26
N ARG A 366 32.57 -33.32 6.95
CA ARG A 366 31.60 -33.55 5.87
C ARG A 366 30.27 -32.86 6.13
N ASN A 367 29.77 -32.89 7.35
CA ASN A 367 28.58 -32.13 7.74
C ASN A 367 28.79 -30.61 7.59
N GLY A 368 30.01 -30.14 7.88
CA GLY A 368 30.41 -28.74 7.67
C GLY A 368 30.28 -28.30 6.22
N ILE A 369 30.65 -29.15 5.24
CA ILE A 369 30.48 -28.87 3.81
C ILE A 369 29.00 -28.65 3.48
N PHE A 370 28.13 -29.59 3.87
CA PHE A 370 26.68 -29.48 3.56
C PHE A 370 26.04 -28.25 4.21
N ALA A 371 26.47 -27.90 5.43
CA ALA A 371 25.97 -26.71 6.12
C ALA A 371 26.42 -25.41 5.44
N ALA A 372 27.70 -25.32 5.02
CA ALA A 372 28.23 -24.18 4.29
C ALA A 372 27.59 -24.05 2.90
N GLU A 373 27.40 -25.17 2.21
CA GLU A 373 26.73 -25.25 0.92
C GLU A 373 25.26 -24.79 1.00
N THR A 374 24.51 -25.25 2.00
CA THR A 374 23.11 -24.82 2.20
C THR A 374 23.03 -23.31 2.42
N ARG A 375 23.99 -22.75 3.16
CA ARG A 375 24.10 -21.30 3.36
C ARG A 375 24.37 -20.57 2.04
N LEU A 376 25.32 -21.06 1.23
CA LEU A 376 25.64 -20.49 -0.07
C LEU A 376 24.43 -20.57 -1.02
N ARG A 377 23.80 -21.74 -1.19
CA ARG A 377 22.61 -21.92 -2.02
C ARG A 377 21.49 -20.96 -1.68
N ARG A 378 21.25 -20.75 -0.39
CA ARG A 378 20.25 -19.77 0.07
C ARG A 378 20.57 -18.37 -0.43
N LEU A 379 21.83 -17.94 -0.37
CA LEU A 379 22.26 -16.64 -0.88
C LEU A 379 22.26 -16.58 -2.40
N LEU A 380 22.45 -17.69 -3.11
CA LEU A 380 22.34 -17.77 -4.56
C LEU A 380 20.89 -17.80 -5.06
N GLY A 381 19.92 -17.95 -4.16
CA GLY A 381 18.51 -18.14 -4.55
C GLY A 381 18.23 -19.51 -5.16
N LEU A 382 19.12 -20.49 -4.98
CA LEU A 382 18.98 -21.85 -5.49
C LEU A 382 18.15 -22.72 -4.53
N PRO A 383 17.50 -23.79 -5.03
CA PRO A 383 16.86 -24.77 -4.17
C PRO A 383 17.89 -25.50 -3.27
N ILE A 384 17.41 -26.12 -2.20
CA ILE A 384 18.25 -26.73 -1.16
C ILE A 384 19.09 -27.89 -1.73
N ASN A 385 18.51 -28.67 -2.64
CA ASN A 385 19.17 -29.80 -3.28
C ASN A 385 18.65 -30.02 -4.72
N GLU A 386 19.58 -30.30 -5.64
CA GLU A 386 19.34 -30.68 -7.05
C GLU A 386 20.20 -31.91 -7.45
N GLY A 387 20.59 -32.74 -6.48
CA GLY A 387 21.45 -33.92 -6.68
C GLY A 387 22.94 -33.61 -6.94
N LYS A 388 23.31 -32.33 -7.02
CA LYS A 388 24.68 -31.85 -7.20
C LYS A 388 25.23 -31.26 -5.91
N VAL A 389 26.55 -31.26 -5.72
CA VAL A 389 27.22 -30.60 -4.59
C VAL A 389 28.16 -29.52 -5.10
N ILE A 390 28.00 -28.28 -4.65
CA ILE A 390 28.82 -27.15 -5.10
C ILE A 390 30.26 -27.30 -4.61
N ARG A 391 31.22 -27.25 -5.52
CA ARG A 391 32.65 -27.20 -5.24
C ARG A 391 33.23 -25.88 -5.75
N PRO A 392 33.86 -25.08 -4.88
CA PRO A 392 34.63 -23.90 -5.32
C PRO A 392 35.79 -24.30 -6.25
N LEU A 393 35.85 -23.67 -7.43
CA LEU A 393 36.91 -23.85 -8.41
C LEU A 393 38.12 -22.94 -8.16
N ASP A 394 37.88 -21.74 -7.63
CA ASP A 394 38.92 -20.70 -7.50
C ASP A 394 39.82 -20.92 -6.27
N GLU A 395 41.06 -20.47 -6.37
CA GLU A 395 42.01 -20.48 -5.25
C GLU A 395 42.21 -19.05 -4.70
N PRO A 396 42.30 -18.89 -3.36
CA PRO A 396 42.47 -17.58 -2.75
C PRO A 396 43.85 -17.01 -3.09
N VAL A 397 43.88 -15.69 -3.31
CA VAL A 397 45.13 -14.98 -3.58
C VAL A 397 46.01 -14.98 -2.31
N THR A 398 47.25 -15.43 -2.44
CA THR A 398 48.22 -15.51 -1.34
C THR A 398 49.05 -14.25 -1.15
N VAL A 399 48.99 -13.33 -2.12
CA VAL A 399 49.73 -12.06 -2.10
C VAL A 399 49.06 -11.09 -1.13
N GLU A 400 49.87 -10.40 -0.33
CA GLU A 400 49.41 -9.35 0.57
C GLU A 400 48.83 -8.17 -0.24
N TYR A 401 47.57 -7.83 0.04
CA TYR A 401 46.94 -6.64 -0.51
C TYR A 401 47.17 -5.45 0.42
N LEU A 402 47.94 -4.47 -0.06
CA LEU A 402 48.23 -3.23 0.67
C LEU A 402 47.41 -2.06 0.08
N PRO A 403 46.23 -1.73 0.62
CA PRO A 403 45.47 -0.59 0.15
C PRO A 403 46.16 0.73 0.53
N ASP A 404 46.20 1.70 -0.41
CA ASP A 404 46.62 3.07 -0.07
C ASP A 404 45.55 3.73 0.79
N TRP A 405 45.91 3.95 2.06
CA TRP A 405 45.04 4.58 3.06
C TRP A 405 44.42 5.90 2.59
N HIS A 406 45.19 6.77 1.94
CA HIS A 406 44.70 8.11 1.59
C HIS A 406 43.70 8.05 0.43
N LEU A 407 43.97 7.21 -0.57
CA LEU A 407 43.03 6.96 -1.66
C LEU A 407 41.75 6.32 -1.14
N SER A 408 41.87 5.24 -0.35
CA SER A 408 40.71 4.56 0.25
C SER A 408 39.88 5.48 1.15
N LEU A 409 40.51 6.37 1.92
CA LEU A 409 39.80 7.35 2.75
C LEU A 409 39.03 8.36 1.89
N SER A 410 39.65 8.89 0.84
CA SER A 410 39.00 9.86 -0.07
C SER A 410 37.82 9.25 -0.82
N GLU A 411 37.97 8.00 -1.27
CA GLU A 411 36.91 7.23 -1.92
C GLU A 411 35.78 6.90 -0.94
N ALA A 412 36.11 6.46 0.27
CA ALA A 412 35.13 6.19 1.31
C ALA A 412 34.32 7.44 1.71
N LEU A 413 34.93 8.62 1.80
CA LEU A 413 34.21 9.85 2.16
C LEU A 413 33.27 10.37 1.04
N THR A 414 33.55 10.02 -0.22
CA THR A 414 32.82 10.52 -1.38
C THR A 414 31.77 9.54 -1.90
N GLN A 415 32.09 8.23 -1.94
CA GLN A 415 31.26 7.22 -2.60
C GLN A 415 30.45 6.34 -1.64
N ARG A 416 30.76 6.35 -0.34
CA ARG A 416 30.09 5.47 0.64
C ARG A 416 28.60 5.81 0.76
N VAL A 417 27.76 4.81 0.49
CA VAL A 417 26.29 4.93 0.45
C VAL A 417 25.68 5.36 1.78
N GLU A 418 26.26 4.93 2.91
CA GLU A 418 25.79 5.33 4.24
C GLU A 418 25.94 6.83 4.47
N LEU A 419 27.07 7.42 4.03
CA LEU A 419 27.30 8.86 4.12
C LEU A 419 26.38 9.62 3.16
N ARG A 420 26.16 9.09 1.95
CA ARG A 420 25.23 9.69 0.98
C ARG A 420 23.80 9.72 1.54
N LYS A 421 23.31 8.61 2.10
CA LYS A 421 22.02 8.54 2.79
C LYS A 421 21.92 9.55 3.93
N GLN A 422 22.95 9.64 4.78
CA GLN A 422 22.93 10.59 5.90
C GLN A 422 22.92 12.05 5.44
N LYS A 423 23.66 12.39 4.37
CA LYS A 423 23.62 13.73 3.75
C LYS A 423 22.22 14.05 3.21
N TRP A 424 21.55 13.10 2.57
CA TRP A 424 20.17 13.25 2.11
C TRP A 424 19.17 13.44 3.25
N ASN A 425 19.30 12.68 4.34
CA ASN A 425 18.49 12.85 5.54
C ASN A 425 18.64 14.26 6.13
N ILE A 426 19.88 14.73 6.30
CA ILE A 426 20.15 16.09 6.78
C ILE A 426 19.54 17.12 5.83
N LYS A 427 19.69 16.92 4.51
CA LYS A 427 19.14 17.86 3.53
C LYS A 427 17.61 17.91 3.58
N SER A 428 16.95 16.78 3.80
CA SER A 428 15.50 16.70 3.98
C SER A 428 15.05 17.53 5.19
N LEU A 429 15.73 17.38 6.33
CA LEU A 429 15.46 18.15 7.55
C LEU A 429 15.70 19.66 7.36
N GLU A 430 16.78 20.05 6.65
CA GLU A 430 17.03 21.46 6.30
C GLU A 430 15.88 22.06 5.48
N LEU A 431 15.37 21.32 4.49
CA LEU A 431 14.26 21.79 3.65
C LEU A 431 12.97 21.89 4.46
N GLN A 432 12.67 20.92 5.31
CA GLN A 432 11.51 20.96 6.21
C GLN A 432 11.59 22.19 7.14
N LEU A 433 12.78 22.52 7.65
CA LEU A 433 13.01 23.72 8.45
C LEU A 433 12.79 25.01 7.65
N ILE A 434 13.19 25.06 6.37
CA ILE A 434 12.89 26.19 5.48
C ILE A 434 11.36 26.34 5.29
N ALA A 435 10.65 25.23 5.08
CA ALA A 435 9.20 25.24 4.92
C ALA A 435 8.49 25.72 6.20
N ALA A 436 8.87 25.20 7.37
CA ALA A 436 8.32 25.59 8.67
C ALA A 436 8.55 27.08 8.96
N ARG A 437 9.73 27.63 8.62
CA ARG A 437 10.02 29.07 8.72
C ARG A 437 9.16 29.91 7.76
N SER A 438 8.76 29.38 6.61
CA SER A 438 7.84 30.10 5.70
C SER A 438 6.44 30.22 6.30
N LEU A 439 5.99 29.20 7.05
CA LEU A 439 4.67 29.16 7.69
C LEU A 439 4.51 30.09 8.91
N THR A 440 5.60 30.60 9.48
CA THR A 440 5.53 31.62 10.54
C THR A 440 5.27 33.04 10.01
N ARG A 441 5.34 33.24 8.68
CA ARG A 441 5.00 34.52 8.05
C ARG A 441 3.48 34.69 8.02
N PRO A 442 2.95 35.92 7.96
CA PRO A 442 1.53 36.12 7.73
C PRO A 442 1.15 35.62 6.33
N ARG A 443 -0.02 34.99 6.19
CA ARG A 443 -0.56 34.53 4.92
C ARG A 443 -1.32 35.69 4.27
N LEU A 444 -0.83 36.16 3.13
CA LEU A 444 -1.50 37.17 2.32
C LEU A 444 -1.84 36.51 0.99
N ASP A 445 -3.13 36.37 0.68
CA ASP A 445 -3.61 35.76 -0.55
C ASP A 445 -4.30 36.82 -1.42
N PHE A 446 -3.95 36.87 -2.71
CA PHE A 446 -4.75 37.54 -3.72
C PHE A 446 -5.90 36.63 -4.14
N VAL A 447 -7.12 37.15 -4.12
CA VAL A 447 -8.33 36.44 -4.54
C VAL A 447 -9.00 37.25 -5.63
N GLY A 448 -9.16 36.63 -6.79
CA GLY A 448 -9.94 37.16 -7.90
C GLY A 448 -11.03 36.18 -8.29
N GLY A 449 -12.23 36.70 -8.55
CA GLY A 449 -13.37 35.92 -8.97
C GLY A 449 -14.13 36.63 -10.08
N TYR A 450 -14.60 35.86 -11.05
CA TYR A 450 -15.54 36.31 -12.07
C TYR A 450 -16.66 35.30 -12.18
N SER A 451 -17.91 35.74 -12.18
CA SER A 451 -19.09 34.89 -12.27
C SER A 451 -20.06 35.43 -13.31
N VAL A 452 -20.47 34.60 -14.24
CA VAL A 452 -21.61 34.87 -15.13
C VAL A 452 -22.80 34.12 -14.56
N ASN A 453 -23.81 34.86 -14.13
CA ASN A 453 -25.04 34.31 -13.60
C ASN A 453 -26.00 34.03 -14.77
N GLY A 454 -26.75 32.93 -14.64
CA GLY A 454 -27.78 32.52 -15.59
C GLY A 454 -29.12 32.37 -14.89
N PHE A 455 -30.17 32.74 -15.61
CA PHE A 455 -31.56 32.58 -15.20
C PHE A 455 -32.40 32.20 -16.42
N GLY A 456 -33.31 31.24 -16.27
CA GLY A 456 -34.23 30.82 -17.33
C GLY A 456 -35.39 29.99 -16.81
N ASP A 457 -36.49 29.93 -17.56
CA ASP A 457 -37.59 28.97 -17.33
C ASP A 457 -37.23 27.58 -17.86
N ASP A 458 -36.53 27.55 -19.01
CA ASP A 458 -36.07 26.34 -19.69
C ASP A 458 -34.53 26.22 -19.71
N LEU A 459 -34.03 24.98 -19.73
CA LEU A 459 -32.59 24.72 -19.82
C LEU A 459 -32.03 25.14 -21.20
N LEU A 460 -32.61 24.62 -22.28
CA LEU A 460 -32.22 24.89 -23.67
C LEU A 460 -33.50 25.10 -24.49
N ARG A 461 -33.73 26.30 -25.02
CA ARG A 461 -34.86 26.59 -25.89
C ARG A 461 -34.39 27.35 -27.13
N TYR A 462 -34.86 26.93 -28.30
CA TYR A 462 -34.43 27.47 -29.59
C TYR A 462 -35.32 28.62 -30.10
N SER A 463 -36.27 29.09 -29.28
CA SER A 463 -37.28 30.08 -29.68
C SER A 463 -37.17 31.37 -28.86
N ASP A 464 -36.90 32.49 -29.51
CA ASP A 464 -36.78 33.84 -28.92
C ASP A 464 -38.08 34.42 -28.31
N ARG A 465 -39.20 33.68 -28.31
CA ARG A 465 -40.49 34.21 -27.82
C ARG A 465 -40.64 33.98 -26.33
N ASP A 466 -40.60 35.08 -25.59
CA ASP A 466 -40.86 35.17 -24.16
C ASP A 466 -42.30 34.78 -23.80
N SER A 467 -42.46 33.75 -22.96
CA SER A 467 -43.79 33.31 -22.51
C SER A 467 -44.33 34.23 -21.39
N ALA A 468 -43.45 35.00 -20.73
CA ALA A 468 -43.79 35.90 -19.64
C ALA A 468 -43.68 37.40 -19.99
N GLY A 469 -43.35 37.75 -21.24
CA GLY A 469 -43.37 39.14 -21.72
C GLY A 469 -42.27 40.03 -21.13
N THR A 470 -41.15 39.46 -20.68
CA THR A 470 -40.00 40.24 -20.21
C THR A 470 -39.14 40.76 -21.37
N ALA A 471 -38.82 42.05 -21.37
CA ALA A 471 -38.00 42.68 -22.43
C ALA A 471 -36.52 42.23 -22.44
N GLN A 472 -36.12 41.39 -21.48
CA GLN A 472 -34.73 40.98 -21.26
C GLN A 472 -34.42 39.56 -21.77
N GLY A 473 -35.39 38.83 -22.35
CA GLY A 473 -35.15 37.51 -22.94
C GLY A 473 -34.75 36.45 -21.91
N LEU A 474 -35.54 36.28 -20.85
CA LEU A 474 -35.21 35.45 -19.69
C LEU A 474 -35.71 34.00 -19.80
N ASN A 475 -35.90 33.49 -21.02
CA ASN A 475 -36.49 32.17 -21.23
C ASN A 475 -35.52 31.00 -21.06
N SER A 476 -34.29 31.13 -21.57
CA SER A 476 -33.33 30.03 -21.59
C SER A 476 -32.11 30.32 -20.74
N PHE A 477 -31.77 29.38 -19.88
CA PHE A 477 -30.62 29.48 -18.99
C PHE A 477 -29.28 29.63 -19.73
N TYR A 478 -29.03 28.80 -20.75
CA TYR A 478 -27.77 28.91 -21.52
C TYR A 478 -27.75 30.13 -22.44
N GLU A 479 -28.91 30.63 -22.86
CA GLU A 479 -28.99 31.87 -23.60
C GLU A 479 -28.63 33.07 -22.72
N THR A 480 -29.16 33.15 -21.50
CA THR A 480 -28.82 34.26 -20.58
C THR A 480 -27.36 34.24 -20.15
N ILE A 481 -26.76 33.05 -20.02
CA ILE A 481 -25.31 32.90 -19.80
C ILE A 481 -24.49 33.36 -21.00
N THR A 482 -24.87 32.98 -22.23
CA THR A 482 -24.10 33.36 -23.44
C THR A 482 -24.27 34.83 -23.78
N GLN A 483 -25.42 35.45 -23.48
CA GLN A 483 -25.62 36.89 -23.57
C GLN A 483 -24.77 37.67 -22.56
N GLY A 484 -24.42 37.08 -21.42
CA GLY A 484 -23.47 37.67 -20.46
C GLY A 484 -23.94 38.98 -19.81
N ASN A 485 -25.24 39.24 -19.79
CA ASN A 485 -25.79 40.49 -19.22
C ASN A 485 -25.75 40.52 -17.68
N GLN A 486 -25.67 39.36 -17.02
CA GLN A 486 -25.73 39.21 -15.58
C GLN A 486 -24.36 38.72 -15.06
N THR A 487 -23.44 39.63 -14.82
CA THR A 487 -22.06 39.31 -14.41
C THR A 487 -21.74 39.89 -13.04
N GLY A 488 -20.85 39.20 -12.34
CA GLY A 488 -20.29 39.61 -11.06
C GLY A 488 -18.78 39.42 -11.09
N TRP A 489 -18.04 40.32 -10.45
CA TRP A 489 -16.61 40.19 -10.28
C TRP A 489 -16.22 40.62 -8.86
N GLY A 490 -15.19 39.99 -8.32
CA GLY A 490 -14.66 40.30 -7.01
C GLY A 490 -13.14 40.25 -7.05
N LEU A 491 -12.49 41.26 -6.48
CA LEU A 491 -11.05 41.31 -6.29
C LEU A 491 -10.78 41.67 -4.83
N GLY A 492 -9.89 40.92 -4.20
CA GLY A 492 -9.58 41.11 -2.78
C GLY A 492 -8.18 40.63 -2.41
N LEU A 493 -7.69 41.16 -1.30
CA LEU A 493 -6.51 40.68 -0.60
C LEU A 493 -6.97 40.14 0.76
N GLU A 494 -6.70 38.86 1.03
CA GLU A 494 -7.04 38.19 2.27
C GLU A 494 -5.76 38.04 3.12
N LEU A 495 -5.73 38.65 4.30
CA LEU A 495 -4.62 38.50 5.26
C LEU A 495 -5.07 37.63 6.43
N SER A 496 -4.40 36.51 6.65
CA SER A 496 -4.61 35.59 7.77
C SER A 496 -3.30 35.33 8.51
N MET A 497 -3.33 35.42 9.84
CA MET A 497 -2.17 35.17 10.68
C MET A 497 -2.60 34.48 11.98
N PRO A 498 -2.15 33.24 12.25
CA PRO A 498 -2.41 32.61 13.53
C PRO A 498 -1.63 33.31 14.64
N ILE A 499 -2.29 33.62 15.74
CA ILE A 499 -1.66 34.19 16.93
C ILE A 499 -1.24 33.03 17.84
N GLY A 500 0.04 32.65 17.77
CA GLY A 500 0.62 31.54 18.53
C GLY A 500 1.24 30.46 17.62
N PHE A 501 2.53 30.60 17.31
CA PHE A 501 3.25 29.77 16.33
C PHE A 501 3.59 28.34 16.77
N ARG A 502 2.87 27.78 17.76
CA ARG A 502 3.21 26.46 18.32
C ARG A 502 3.13 25.36 17.26
N GLN A 503 2.13 25.42 16.38
CA GLN A 503 1.96 24.45 15.30
C GLN A 503 3.05 24.55 14.24
N ALA A 504 3.46 25.78 13.86
CA ALA A 504 4.55 25.99 12.91
C ALA A 504 5.91 25.56 13.48
N HIS A 505 6.14 25.74 14.78
CA HIS A 505 7.35 25.26 15.45
C HIS A 505 7.37 23.75 15.67
N ALA A 506 6.22 23.09 15.82
CA ALA A 506 6.12 21.64 16.04
C ALA A 506 6.32 20.80 14.77
N GLN A 507 6.45 21.41 13.59
CA GLN A 507 6.66 20.70 12.31
C GLN A 507 8.11 20.30 12.05
N VAL A 508 9.07 20.69 12.88
CA VAL A 508 10.51 20.42 12.75
C VAL A 508 11.02 19.66 13.96
#